data_AF-A0A0P9TMX9-F1
#
_entry.id   AF-A0A0P9TMX9-F1
#
_cell.length_a   1.000
_cell.length_b   1.000
_cell.length_c   1.000
_cell.angle_alpha   90.00
_cell.angle_beta   90.00
_cell.angle_gamma   90.00
#
_symmetry.space_group_name_H-M   'P 1'
#
loop_
_entity.id
_entity.type
_entity.pdbx_description
1 polymer ?
#
loop_
_entity_poly.entity_id
_entity_poly.type
_entity_poly.pdbx_seq_one_letter_code
_entity_poly.pdbx_strand_id
1 'polypeptide(L)'
;MVADAVRSLSSKSSETGQQMSAKVDIINNAITQLVQAASSGADQDSHSVAASEQSIQNVLERFQSITGRLAESADLLKQESYGIRDEMTEVLVNLQFQDRVSQILAHVRDNIDSLHAHLLQASQSPDEAVAIDARQWLARMESTYATDEQRRTHRGESAAQQSSQEITFF
;
A
#
# COMPACT_ATOMS: atom_id res chain seq x y z
N MET A 1 -13.91 -85.88 65.50
CA MET A 1 -14.02 -85.56 64.05
C MET A 1 -14.58 -84.16 63.80
N VAL A 2 -15.68 -83.73 64.45
CA VAL A 2 -16.26 -82.39 64.25
C VAL A 2 -15.38 -81.26 64.84
N ALA A 3 -14.76 -81.46 66.00
CA ALA A 3 -13.94 -80.43 66.67
C ALA A 3 -12.66 -80.03 65.89
N ASP A 4 -11.95 -81.00 65.29
CA ASP A 4 -10.76 -80.72 64.47
C ASP A 4 -11.12 -80.01 63.16
N ALA A 5 -12.26 -80.35 62.56
CA ALA A 5 -12.78 -79.66 61.38
C ALA A 5 -13.14 -78.19 61.69
N VAL A 6 -13.76 -77.93 62.85
CA VAL A 6 -14.08 -76.57 63.31
C VAL A 6 -12.82 -75.76 63.60
N ARG A 7 -11.79 -76.37 64.22
CA ARG A 7 -10.52 -75.68 64.52
C ARG A 7 -9.73 -75.35 63.25
N SER A 8 -9.70 -76.27 62.30
CA SER A 8 -9.12 -76.07 60.97
C SER A 8 -9.85 -74.96 60.19
N LEU A 9 -11.19 -74.97 60.20
CA LEU A 9 -12.01 -73.94 59.57
C LEU A 9 -11.79 -72.57 60.19
N SER A 10 -11.71 -72.50 61.52
CA SER A 10 -11.46 -71.24 62.24
C SER A 10 -10.07 -70.67 61.94
N SER A 11 -9.04 -71.53 61.86
CA SER A 11 -7.69 -71.15 61.43
C SER A 11 -7.68 -70.61 60.00
N LYS A 12 -8.29 -71.35 59.05
CA LYS A 12 -8.41 -70.94 57.64
C LYS A 12 -9.18 -69.62 57.49
N SER A 13 -10.23 -69.42 58.28
CA SER A 13 -11.03 -68.20 58.31
C SER A 13 -10.24 -67.01 58.88
N SER A 14 -9.41 -67.24 59.90
CA SER A 14 -8.52 -66.21 60.46
C SER A 14 -7.45 -65.78 59.46
N GLU A 15 -6.82 -66.74 58.77
CA GLU A 15 -5.84 -66.47 57.71
C GLU A 15 -6.47 -65.71 56.53
N THR A 16 -7.68 -66.11 56.12
CA THR A 16 -8.46 -65.42 55.09
C THR A 16 -8.80 -63.99 55.52
N GLY A 17 -9.20 -63.78 56.78
CA GLY A 17 -9.46 -62.45 57.33
C GLY A 17 -8.24 -61.53 57.31
N GLN A 18 -7.06 -62.05 57.66
CA GLN A 18 -5.80 -61.30 57.57
C GLN A 18 -5.45 -60.93 56.13
N GLN A 19 -5.60 -61.87 55.19
CA GLN A 19 -5.37 -61.58 53.77
C GLN A 19 -6.35 -60.55 53.21
N MET A 20 -7.63 -60.63 53.60
CA MET A 20 -8.63 -59.62 53.23
C MET A 20 -8.25 -58.25 53.79
N SER A 21 -7.84 -58.15 55.05
CA SER A 21 -7.40 -56.89 55.65
C SER A 21 -6.20 -56.29 54.90
N ALA A 22 -5.19 -57.09 54.60
CA ALA A 22 -4.02 -56.64 53.84
C ALA A 22 -4.39 -56.18 52.42
N LYS A 23 -5.35 -56.83 51.76
CA LYS A 23 -5.86 -56.40 50.44
C LYS A 23 -6.64 -55.08 50.54
N VAL A 24 -7.44 -54.89 51.59
CA VAL A 24 -8.17 -53.63 51.84
C VAL A 24 -7.19 -52.48 52.04
N ASP A 25 -6.10 -52.70 52.79
CA ASP A 25 -5.07 -51.68 53.01
C ASP A 25 -4.36 -51.27 51.71
N ILE A 26 -4.05 -52.25 50.84
CA ILE A 26 -3.47 -51.99 49.52
C ILE A 26 -4.44 -51.16 48.66
N ILE A 27 -5.72 -51.54 48.63
CA ILE A 27 -6.74 -50.82 47.84
C ILE A 27 -6.91 -49.38 48.35
N ASN A 28 -6.95 -49.18 49.66
CA ASN A 28 -7.12 -47.85 50.25
C ASN A 28 -5.92 -46.92 49.90
N ASN A 29 -4.71 -47.45 49.99
CA ASN A 29 -3.50 -46.74 49.56
C ASN A 29 -3.52 -46.41 48.06
N ALA A 30 -3.93 -47.36 47.21
CA ALA A 30 -4.04 -47.15 45.77
C ALA A 30 -5.10 -46.09 45.41
N ILE A 31 -6.25 -46.09 46.09
CA ILE A 31 -7.29 -45.06 45.92
C ILE A 31 -6.76 -43.69 46.32
N THR A 32 -6.06 -43.59 47.45
CA THR A 32 -5.49 -42.33 47.92
C THR A 32 -4.47 -41.77 46.92
N GLN A 33 -3.59 -42.63 46.40
CA GLN A 33 -2.63 -42.24 45.36
C GLN A 33 -3.33 -41.82 44.06
N LEU A 34 -4.39 -42.53 43.65
CA LEU A 34 -5.16 -42.19 42.46
C LEU A 34 -5.85 -40.82 42.61
N VAL A 35 -6.47 -40.54 43.75
CA VAL A 35 -7.11 -39.24 44.02
C VAL A 35 -6.08 -38.12 43.96
N GLN A 36 -4.91 -38.32 44.56
CA GLN A 36 -3.86 -37.32 44.56
C GLN A 36 -3.26 -37.10 43.17
N ALA A 37 -3.05 -38.16 42.39
CA ALA A 37 -2.62 -38.07 41.00
C ALA A 37 -3.67 -37.37 40.12
N ALA A 38 -4.96 -37.67 40.31
CA ALA A 38 -6.05 -37.02 39.59
C ALA A 38 -6.16 -35.53 39.92
N SER A 39 -6.01 -35.15 41.20
CA SER A 39 -5.98 -33.75 41.64
C SER A 39 -4.81 -32.99 41.00
N SER A 40 -3.60 -33.53 41.10
CA SER A 40 -2.42 -32.92 40.49
C SER A 40 -2.53 -32.82 38.96
N GLY A 41 -3.14 -33.83 38.32
CA GLY A 41 -3.43 -33.81 36.89
C GLY A 41 -4.39 -32.69 36.51
N ALA A 42 -5.48 -32.52 37.26
CA ALA A 42 -6.46 -31.46 37.02
C ALA A 42 -5.86 -30.05 37.20
N ASP A 43 -4.99 -29.87 38.19
CA ASP A 43 -4.27 -28.60 38.39
C ASP A 43 -3.30 -28.33 37.23
N GLN A 44 -2.55 -29.35 36.79
CA GLN A 44 -1.62 -29.26 35.67
C GLN A 44 -2.33 -28.94 34.35
N ASP A 45 -3.49 -29.55 34.10
CA ASP A 45 -4.32 -29.28 32.93
C ASP A 45 -4.84 -27.84 32.95
N SER A 46 -5.33 -27.38 34.11
CA SER A 46 -5.80 -26.00 34.29
C SER A 46 -4.68 -24.98 34.02
N HIS A 47 -3.47 -25.24 34.52
CA HIS A 47 -2.29 -24.41 34.22
C HIS A 47 -1.92 -24.42 32.74
N SER A 48 -2.01 -25.57 32.08
CA SER A 48 -1.68 -25.72 30.65
C SER A 48 -2.67 -24.97 29.77
N VAL A 49 -3.97 -25.01 30.12
CA VAL A 49 -5.01 -24.22 29.45
C VAL A 49 -4.74 -22.72 29.61
N ALA A 50 -4.53 -22.25 30.85
CA ALA A 50 -4.26 -20.83 31.10
C ALA A 50 -3.00 -20.32 30.37
N ALA A 51 -1.93 -21.13 30.34
CA ALA A 51 -0.71 -20.79 29.60
C ALA A 51 -0.94 -20.73 28.08
N SER A 52 -1.80 -21.61 27.55
CA SER A 52 -2.17 -21.62 26.13
C SER A 52 -3.01 -20.40 25.78
N GLU A 53 -4.00 -20.05 26.61
CA GLU A 53 -4.82 -18.84 26.45
C GLU A 53 -3.97 -17.58 26.44
N GLN A 54 -3.03 -17.45 27.39
CA GLN A 54 -2.12 -16.30 27.44
C GLN A 54 -1.23 -16.23 26.19
N SER A 55 -0.76 -17.37 25.70
CA SER A 55 0.07 -17.43 24.49
C SER A 55 -0.72 -17.00 23.25
N ILE A 56 -1.97 -17.46 23.13
CA ILE A 56 -2.88 -17.05 22.04
C ILE A 56 -3.13 -15.55 22.11
N GLN A 57 -3.43 -15.01 23.30
CA GLN A 57 -3.66 -13.58 23.49
C GLN A 57 -2.44 -12.75 23.06
N ASN A 58 -1.24 -13.14 23.48
CA ASN A 58 0.00 -12.48 23.09
C ASN A 58 0.23 -12.49 21.57
N VAL A 59 -0.11 -13.60 20.89
CA VAL A 59 -0.01 -13.71 19.43
C VAL A 59 -1.00 -12.77 18.75
N LEU A 60 -2.26 -12.74 19.20
CA LEU A 60 -3.30 -11.88 18.65
C LEU A 60 -2.97 -10.39 18.81
N GLU A 61 -2.49 -9.99 20.00
CA GLU A 61 -2.06 -8.60 20.25
C GLU A 61 -0.89 -8.18 19.34
N ARG A 62 0.09 -9.06 19.15
CA ARG A 62 1.19 -8.83 18.21
C ARG A 62 0.70 -8.71 16.77
N PHE A 63 -0.20 -9.59 16.34
CA PHE A 63 -0.80 -9.52 15.00
C PHE A 63 -1.58 -8.22 14.79
N GLN A 64 -2.38 -7.79 15.78
CA GLN A 64 -3.13 -6.54 15.72
C GLN A 64 -2.18 -5.33 15.62
N SER A 65 -1.11 -5.31 16.43
CA SER A 65 -0.09 -4.26 16.38
C SER A 65 0.60 -4.18 15.01
N ILE A 66 1.03 -5.32 14.46
CA ILE A 66 1.69 -5.37 13.15
C ILE A 66 0.73 -4.93 12.03
N THR A 67 -0.51 -5.40 12.06
CA THR A 67 -1.51 -5.04 11.06
C THR A 67 -1.86 -3.55 11.13
N GLY A 68 -1.95 -2.98 12.34
CA GLY A 68 -2.12 -1.53 12.53
C GLY A 68 -0.97 -0.72 11.94
N ARG A 69 0.27 -1.12 12.20
CA ARG A 69 1.47 -0.47 11.62
C ARG A 69 1.53 -0.61 10.10
N LEU A 70 1.10 -1.74 9.55
CA LEU A 70 1.04 -1.95 8.10
C LEU A 70 -0.02 -1.03 7.46
N ALA A 71 -1.19 -0.88 8.10
CA ALA A 71 -2.23 0.03 7.65
C ALA A 71 -1.76 1.49 7.67
N GLU A 72 -1.07 1.91 8.73
CA GLU A 72 -0.48 3.24 8.84
C GLU A 72 0.58 3.48 7.74
N SER A 73 1.45 2.50 7.50
CA SER A 73 2.47 2.58 6.44
C SER A 73 1.85 2.63 5.04
N ALA A 74 0.76 1.90 4.82
CA ALA A 74 0.01 1.94 3.57
C ALA A 74 -0.65 3.31 3.34
N ASP A 75 -1.19 3.93 4.40
CA ASP A 75 -1.77 5.27 4.30
C ASP A 75 -0.69 6.33 4.02
N LEU A 76 0.45 6.26 4.70
CA LEU A 76 1.60 7.12 4.41
C LEU A 76 2.10 6.99 2.97
N LEU A 77 2.27 5.76 2.47
CA LEU A 77 2.65 5.52 1.07
C LEU A 77 1.64 6.08 0.08
N LYS A 78 0.34 6.00 0.40
CA LYS A 78 -0.73 6.56 -0.42
C LYS A 78 -0.66 8.09 -0.45
N GLN A 79 -0.45 8.73 0.70
CA GLN A 79 -0.29 10.19 0.80
C GLN A 79 0.95 10.66 0.02
N GLU A 80 2.07 9.98 0.17
CA GLU A 80 3.30 10.28 -0.57
C GLU A 80 3.09 10.10 -2.08
N SER A 81 2.39 9.05 -2.49
CA SER A 81 2.06 8.82 -3.90
C SER A 81 1.18 9.93 -4.49
N TYR A 82 0.29 10.54 -3.70
CA TYR A 82 -0.46 11.71 -4.15
C TYR A 82 0.44 12.95 -4.27
N GLY A 83 1.32 13.18 -3.29
CA GLY A 83 2.31 14.27 -3.35
C GLY A 83 3.20 14.19 -4.60
N ILE A 84 3.77 13.01 -4.88
CA ILE A 84 4.58 12.76 -6.08
C ILE A 84 3.78 13.03 -7.37
N ARG A 85 2.49 12.63 -7.41
CA ARG A 85 1.63 12.86 -8.57
C ARG A 85 1.35 14.35 -8.80
N ASP A 86 1.15 15.11 -7.73
CA ASP A 86 0.95 16.56 -7.81
C ASP A 86 2.23 17.26 -8.29
N GLU A 87 3.40 16.89 -7.74
CA GLU A 87 4.70 17.38 -8.20
C GLU A 87 4.96 17.04 -9.68
N MET A 88 4.66 15.81 -10.12
CA MET A 88 4.78 15.43 -11.53
C MET A 88 3.85 16.27 -12.41
N THR A 89 2.64 16.59 -11.94
CA THR A 89 1.70 17.44 -12.68
C THR A 89 2.27 18.84 -12.87
N GLU A 90 2.87 19.41 -11.83
CA GLU A 90 3.55 20.71 -11.91
C GLU A 90 4.73 20.68 -12.88
N VAL A 91 5.57 19.63 -12.81
CA VAL A 91 6.69 19.45 -13.74
C VAL A 91 6.22 19.34 -15.18
N LEU A 92 5.14 18.60 -15.45
CA LEU A 92 4.57 18.48 -16.80
C LEU A 92 4.07 19.82 -17.32
N VAL A 93 3.38 20.61 -16.49
CA VAL A 93 2.93 21.97 -16.86
C VAL A 93 4.12 22.86 -17.20
N ASN A 94 5.18 22.81 -16.39
CA ASN A 94 6.39 23.61 -16.62
C ASN A 94 7.10 23.20 -17.93
N LEU A 95 7.20 21.90 -18.21
CA LEU A 95 7.78 21.41 -19.47
C LEU A 95 6.95 21.80 -20.69
N GLN A 96 5.61 21.74 -20.58
CA GLN A 96 4.72 22.20 -21.65
C GLN A 96 4.86 23.70 -21.91
N PHE A 97 5.01 24.50 -20.86
CA PHE A 97 5.29 25.93 -21.00
C PHE A 97 6.62 26.15 -21.72
N GLN A 98 7.66 25.41 -21.34
CA GLN A 98 8.98 25.51 -21.99
C GLN A 98 8.93 25.11 -23.48
N ASP A 99 8.26 24.02 -23.81
CA ASP A 99 8.08 23.58 -25.20
C ASP A 99 7.32 24.64 -26.02
N ARG A 100 6.21 25.17 -25.47
CA ARG A 100 5.44 26.24 -26.09
C ARG A 100 6.27 27.50 -26.33
N VAL A 101 7.04 27.96 -25.35
CA VAL A 101 7.95 29.12 -25.52
C VAL A 101 8.99 28.84 -26.61
N SER A 102 9.57 27.64 -26.61
CA SER A 102 10.58 27.24 -27.59
C SER A 102 10.02 27.24 -29.02
N GLN A 103 8.80 26.73 -29.21
CA GLN A 103 8.10 26.78 -30.49
C GLN A 103 7.85 28.23 -30.93
N ILE A 104 7.28 29.06 -30.04
CA ILE A 104 7.00 30.48 -30.35
C ILE A 104 8.28 31.20 -30.78
N LEU A 105 9.38 31.02 -30.05
CA LEU A 105 10.66 31.64 -30.39
C LEU A 105 11.24 31.13 -31.72
N ALA A 106 11.11 29.83 -32.01
CA ALA A 106 11.52 29.27 -33.30
C ALA A 106 10.72 29.90 -34.46
N HIS A 107 9.39 29.98 -34.32
CA HIS A 107 8.55 30.63 -35.33
C HIS A 107 8.89 32.11 -35.51
N VAL A 108 9.15 32.85 -34.43
CA VAL A 108 9.57 34.26 -34.52
C VAL A 108 10.89 34.40 -35.26
N ARG A 109 11.90 33.58 -34.91
CA ARG A 109 13.19 33.56 -35.59
C ARG A 109 13.03 33.27 -37.08
N ASP A 110 12.32 32.20 -37.44
CA ASP A 110 12.17 31.78 -38.84
C ASP A 110 11.44 32.83 -39.68
N ASN A 111 10.51 33.58 -39.07
CA ASN A 111 9.85 34.73 -39.70
C ASN A 111 10.79 35.92 -39.89
N ILE A 112 11.64 36.23 -38.92
CA ILE A 112 12.67 37.29 -39.05
C ILE A 112 13.65 36.94 -40.17
N ASP A 113 14.13 35.69 -40.22
CA ASP A 113 15.05 35.22 -41.25
C ASP A 113 14.43 35.29 -42.65
N SER A 114 13.16 34.89 -42.77
CA SER A 114 12.41 35.00 -44.02
C SER A 114 12.26 36.45 -44.48
N LEU A 115 11.97 37.38 -43.56
CA LEU A 115 11.82 38.80 -43.89
C LEU A 115 13.15 39.40 -44.33
N HIS A 116 14.23 39.06 -43.63
CA HIS A 116 15.58 39.49 -43.98
C HIS A 116 15.98 39.04 -45.38
N ALA A 117 15.74 37.77 -45.73
CA ALA A 117 16.01 37.24 -47.06
C ALA A 117 15.22 37.98 -48.16
N HIS A 118 13.95 38.30 -47.90
CA HIS A 118 13.11 39.02 -48.85
C HIS A 118 13.60 40.46 -49.08
N LEU A 119 14.00 41.17 -48.02
CA LEU A 119 14.58 42.51 -48.12
C LEU A 119 15.91 42.52 -48.86
N LEU A 120 16.78 41.54 -48.61
CA LEU A 120 18.03 41.38 -49.34
C LEU A 120 17.78 41.18 -50.84
N GLN A 121 16.86 40.30 -51.21
CA GLN A 121 16.49 40.06 -52.61
C GLN A 121 15.97 41.34 -53.29
N ALA A 122 15.06 42.06 -52.63
CA ALA A 122 14.54 43.34 -53.13
C ALA A 122 15.66 44.39 -53.33
N SER A 123 16.68 44.41 -52.47
CA SER A 123 17.82 45.32 -52.61
C SER A 123 18.77 44.96 -53.76
N GLN A 124 18.89 43.67 -54.11
CA GLN A 124 19.80 43.18 -55.15
C GLN A 124 19.21 43.27 -56.56
N SER A 125 17.88 43.33 -56.69
CA SER A 125 17.19 43.43 -57.98
C SER A 125 16.02 44.42 -57.89
N PRO A 126 16.29 45.74 -57.91
CA PRO A 126 15.28 46.78 -57.70
C PRO A 126 14.15 46.76 -58.74
N ASP A 127 14.45 46.37 -59.99
CA ASP A 127 13.46 46.25 -61.07
C ASP A 127 12.52 45.03 -60.90
N GLU A 128 12.89 44.05 -60.06
CA GLU A 128 12.07 42.87 -59.73
C GLU A 128 11.54 42.91 -58.28
N ALA A 129 11.76 44.02 -57.57
CA ALA A 129 11.37 44.16 -56.17
C ALA A 129 9.83 44.17 -56.02
N VAL A 130 9.28 43.05 -55.56
CA VAL A 130 7.86 42.94 -55.21
C VAL A 130 7.61 43.69 -53.90
N ALA A 131 6.58 44.54 -53.87
CA ALA A 131 6.17 45.21 -52.65
C ALA A 131 5.76 44.19 -51.57
N ILE A 132 6.17 44.42 -50.31
CA ILE A 132 5.80 43.54 -49.20
C ILE A 132 4.29 43.62 -48.99
N ASP A 133 3.58 42.54 -49.31
CA ASP A 133 2.17 42.37 -48.93
C ASP A 133 2.10 41.88 -47.48
N ALA A 134 1.86 42.83 -46.57
CA ALA A 134 1.70 42.54 -45.15
C ALA A 134 0.60 41.51 -44.85
N ARG A 135 -0.48 41.44 -45.65
CA ARG A 135 -1.57 40.48 -45.43
C ARG A 135 -1.14 39.07 -45.84
N GLN A 136 -0.44 38.95 -46.96
CA GLN A 136 0.12 37.67 -47.39
C GLN A 136 1.19 37.18 -46.41
N TRP A 137 1.97 38.10 -45.85
CA TRP A 137 2.98 37.79 -44.83
C TRP A 137 2.34 37.28 -43.53
N LEU A 138 1.34 38.00 -43.01
CA LEU A 138 0.58 37.59 -41.83
C LEU A 138 -0.14 36.24 -42.04
N ALA A 139 -0.72 35.99 -43.22
CA ALA A 139 -1.33 34.70 -43.53
C ALA A 139 -0.30 33.55 -43.54
N ARG A 140 0.92 33.78 -44.04
CA ARG A 140 2.01 32.81 -43.97
C ARG A 140 2.45 32.59 -42.52
N MET A 141 2.58 33.64 -41.71
CA MET A 141 2.87 33.52 -40.28
C MET A 141 1.81 32.66 -39.57
N GLU A 142 0.52 32.94 -39.79
CA GLU A 142 -0.58 32.17 -39.19
C GLU A 142 -0.54 30.68 -39.55
N SER A 143 -0.15 30.36 -40.79
CA SER A 143 -0.04 28.97 -41.25
C SER A 143 1.06 28.17 -40.53
N THR A 144 2.03 28.85 -39.92
CA THR A 144 3.13 28.20 -39.18
C THR A 144 2.79 27.96 -37.72
N TYR A 145 1.72 28.54 -37.18
CA TYR A 145 1.45 28.46 -35.75
C TYR A 145 1.03 27.06 -35.30
N ALA A 146 1.82 26.50 -34.40
CA ALA A 146 1.53 25.23 -33.74
C ALA A 146 0.51 25.39 -32.60
N THR A 147 0.43 26.57 -31.97
CA THR A 147 -0.36 26.77 -30.74
C THR A 147 -1.59 27.66 -30.94
N ASP A 148 -2.63 27.41 -30.14
CA ASP A 148 -3.85 28.24 -30.13
C ASP A 148 -3.59 29.65 -29.62
N GLU A 149 -2.66 29.83 -28.68
CA GLU A 149 -2.25 31.16 -28.23
C GLU A 149 -1.71 32.01 -29.39
N GLN A 150 -0.83 31.46 -30.21
CA GLN A 150 -0.27 32.18 -31.36
C GLN A 150 -1.39 32.60 -32.32
N ARG A 151 -2.34 31.70 -32.61
CA ARG A 151 -3.51 32.02 -33.46
C ARG A 151 -4.38 33.12 -32.87
N ARG A 152 -4.70 33.06 -31.57
CA ARG A 152 -5.51 34.08 -30.89
C ARG A 152 -4.81 35.44 -30.86
N THR A 153 -3.52 35.45 -30.49
CA THR A 153 -2.69 36.66 -30.46
C THR A 153 -2.60 37.29 -31.85
N HIS A 154 -2.41 36.49 -32.90
CA HIS A 154 -2.36 36.95 -34.29
C HIS A 154 -3.68 37.55 -34.77
N ARG A 155 -4.82 37.05 -34.28
CA ARG A 155 -6.16 37.61 -34.55
C ARG A 155 -6.48 38.85 -33.71
N GLY A 156 -5.59 39.25 -32.81
CA GLY A 156 -5.82 40.37 -31.88
C GLY A 156 -6.77 40.04 -30.73
N GLU A 157 -7.05 38.76 -30.49
CA GLU A 157 -7.85 38.32 -29.34
C GLU A 157 -7.00 38.45 -28.06
N SER A 158 -7.51 39.17 -27.06
CA SER A 158 -6.76 39.43 -25.83
C SER A 158 -6.51 38.14 -25.04
N ALA A 159 -5.31 38.03 -24.47
CA ALA A 159 -4.83 36.91 -23.65
C ALA A 159 -5.62 36.66 -22.35
N ALA A 160 -6.73 37.38 -22.10
CA ALA A 160 -7.53 37.32 -20.88
C ALA A 160 -8.25 35.97 -20.68
N GLN A 161 -8.32 35.11 -21.71
CA GLN A 161 -8.88 33.77 -21.63
C GLN A 161 -7.77 32.69 -21.57
N GLN A 162 -6.79 32.83 -20.67
CA GLN A 162 -6.04 31.67 -20.18
C GLN A 162 -6.94 30.86 -19.21
N SER A 163 -8.13 30.45 -19.64
CA SER A 163 -8.86 29.42 -18.92
C SER A 163 -8.19 28.10 -19.25
N SER A 164 -7.41 27.63 -18.28
CA SER A 164 -7.07 26.23 -18.04
C SER A 164 -7.19 25.36 -19.30
N GLN A 165 -6.07 25.11 -19.97
CA GLN A 165 -5.95 23.84 -20.69
C GLN A 165 -6.11 22.76 -19.61
N GLU A 166 -7.35 22.35 -19.38
CA GLU A 166 -7.73 21.26 -18.51
C GLU A 166 -6.93 20.07 -19.01
N ILE A 167 -5.91 19.70 -18.24
CA ILE A 167 -5.22 18.45 -18.43
C ILE A 167 -6.25 17.39 -18.02
N THR A 168 -6.97 16.88 -19.01
CA THR A 168 -7.87 15.75 -18.84
C THR A 168 -6.98 14.52 -18.68
N PHE A 169 -6.68 14.14 -17.44
CA PHE A 169 -6.07 12.86 -17.13
C PHE A 169 -7.18 11.81 -16.99
N PHE A 170 -7.15 10.80 -17.86
CA PHE A 170 -7.83 9.52 -17.65
C PHE A 170 -7.02 8.65 -16.69
#